data_AF-T1DNY6-F1
#
_entry.id   AF-T1DNY6-F1
#
_cell.length_a   1.000
_cell.length_b   1.000
_cell.length_c   1.000
_cell.angle_alpha   90.00
_cell.angle_beta   90.00
_cell.angle_gamma   90.00
#
_symmetry.space_group_name_H-M   'P 1'
#
loop_
_entity.id
_entity.type
_entity.pdbx_description
1 polymer ?
#
loop_
_entity_poly.entity_id
_entity_poly.type
_entity_poly.pdbx_seq_one_letter_code
_entity_poly.pdbx_strand_id
1 'polypeptide(L)'
;MAALIKGLKFAAQISNRNPALLYMSVRNHGWNKDFKPGKFPESEKERELAAKKYGLAPAEYQPYPDDGLGYGDYPKLPDTPVEARDPYYPYDFPELKRNLHDTLHAETDFWSEDRFGTSDPLRYSMKTYWLAFLGVMTGCFALYYWLEDYKMFRPVLAKQYPYEGKQHYTFDAKK
;
A
#
# COMPACT_ATOMS: atom_id res chain seq x y z
N MET A 1 10.53 -8.30 57.43
CA MET A 1 10.85 -6.89 57.08
C MET A 1 12.30 -6.66 56.64
N ALA A 2 13.31 -7.19 57.34
CA ALA A 2 14.73 -6.92 57.01
C ALA A 2 15.17 -7.40 55.60
N ALA A 3 14.66 -8.54 55.12
CA ALA A 3 14.97 -9.05 53.78
C ALA A 3 14.45 -8.13 52.65
N LEU A 4 13.27 -7.54 52.85
CA LEU A 4 12.63 -6.62 51.91
C LEU A 4 13.44 -5.32 51.78
N ILE A 5 13.89 -4.78 52.93
CA ILE A 5 14.73 -3.59 52.99
C ILE A 5 16.11 -3.84 52.36
N LYS A 6 16.70 -5.02 52.58
CA LYS A 6 17.98 -5.41 51.94
C LYS A 6 17.83 -5.59 50.44
N GLY A 7 16.71 -6.16 49.98
CA GLY A 7 16.39 -6.27 48.54
C GLY A 7 16.26 -4.91 47.86
N LEU A 8 15.56 -3.96 48.50
CA LEU A 8 15.42 -2.58 48.02
C LEU A 8 16.78 -1.85 47.93
N LYS A 9 17.62 -1.99 48.95
CA LYS A 9 18.97 -1.39 48.94
C LYS A 9 19.86 -1.98 47.85
N PHE A 10 19.77 -3.28 47.62
CA PHE A 10 20.50 -3.97 46.56
C PHE A 10 20.04 -3.52 45.16
N ALA A 11 18.72 -3.44 44.94
CA ALA A 11 18.14 -2.92 43.71
C ALA A 11 18.54 -1.45 43.46
N ALA A 12 18.52 -0.61 44.49
CA ALA A 12 18.97 0.79 44.40
C ALA A 12 20.47 0.91 44.07
N GLN A 13 21.30 0.01 44.63
CA GLN A 13 22.73 -0.02 44.36
C GLN A 13 23.04 -0.49 42.93
N ILE A 14 22.27 -1.43 42.39
CA ILE A 14 22.35 -1.87 40.98
C ILE A 14 21.89 -0.74 40.05
N SER A 15 20.75 -0.12 40.36
CA SER A 15 20.20 1.05 39.65
C SER A 15 21.22 2.18 39.51
N ASN A 16 21.90 2.53 40.61
CA ASN A 16 22.85 3.63 40.62
C ASN A 16 24.18 3.30 39.94
N ARG A 17 24.59 2.03 39.92
CA ARG A 17 25.83 1.59 39.24
C ARG A 17 25.69 1.50 37.73
N ASN A 18 24.53 1.06 37.24
CA ASN A 18 24.29 0.93 35.82
C ASN A 18 22.84 1.28 35.48
N PRO A 19 22.51 2.58 35.33
CA PRO A 19 21.16 3.01 35.02
C PRO A 19 20.67 2.46 33.68
N ALA A 20 21.58 2.07 32.77
CA ALA A 20 21.22 1.46 31.50
C ALA A 20 20.41 0.16 31.66
N LEU A 21 20.65 -0.64 32.71
CA LEU A 21 19.87 -1.87 32.94
C LEU A 21 18.39 -1.58 33.23
N LEU A 22 18.10 -0.55 34.02
CA LEU A 22 16.72 -0.12 34.29
C LEU A 22 16.08 0.53 33.06
N TYR A 23 16.84 1.38 32.37
CA TYR A 23 16.39 1.96 31.10
C TYR A 23 16.06 0.87 30.07
N MET A 24 16.88 -0.18 29.97
CA MET A 24 16.64 -1.30 29.08
C MET A 24 15.44 -2.14 29.53
N SER A 25 15.27 -2.41 30.83
CA SER A 25 14.10 -3.15 31.30
C SER A 25 12.80 -2.39 31.07
N VAL A 26 12.78 -1.06 31.28
CA VAL A 26 11.60 -0.23 31.04
C VAL A 26 11.33 -0.08 29.54
N ARG A 27 12.36 0.13 28.72
CA ARG A 27 12.22 0.21 27.24
C ARG A 27 11.75 -1.10 26.60
N ASN A 28 12.11 -2.24 27.17
CA ASN A 28 11.73 -3.55 26.63
C ASN A 28 10.52 -4.17 27.35
N HIS A 29 9.93 -3.48 28.34
CA HIS A 29 8.78 -4.02 29.06
C HIS A 29 7.54 -3.95 28.15
N GLY A 30 7.00 -5.12 27.79
CA GLY A 30 5.68 -5.25 27.17
C GLY A 30 5.62 -5.16 25.65
N TRP A 31 6.71 -4.86 24.93
CA TRP A 31 6.59 -4.57 23.49
C TRP A 31 6.23 -5.80 22.64
N ASN A 32 6.82 -6.99 22.90
CA ASN A 32 6.86 -8.03 21.85
C ASN A 32 6.23 -9.39 22.16
N LYS A 33 5.95 -9.73 23.42
CA LYS A 33 5.41 -11.08 23.72
C LYS A 33 3.90 -11.11 23.67
N ASP A 34 3.26 -10.12 24.29
CA ASP A 34 1.81 -10.13 24.50
C ASP A 34 1.04 -9.62 23.27
N PHE A 35 1.69 -8.78 22.45
CA PHE A 35 1.11 -8.21 21.22
C PHE A 35 1.51 -8.96 19.94
N LYS A 36 2.43 -9.92 20.02
CA LYS A 36 2.89 -10.65 18.82
C LYS A 36 1.78 -11.55 18.26
N PRO A 37 1.54 -11.53 16.94
CA PRO A 37 0.65 -12.48 16.27
C PRO A 37 0.99 -13.95 16.60
N GLY A 38 -0.04 -14.72 16.89
CA GLY A 38 -0.02 -16.13 17.22
C GLY A 38 -0.54 -17.02 16.09
N LYS A 39 -0.91 -18.25 16.45
CA LYS A 39 -1.54 -19.21 15.54
C LYS A 39 -3.03 -18.91 15.38
N PHE A 40 -3.63 -19.41 14.31
CA PHE A 40 -5.06 -19.29 14.08
C PHE A 40 -5.88 -19.77 15.30
N PRO A 41 -6.88 -19.00 15.78
CA PRO A 41 -7.69 -19.38 16.92
C PRO A 41 -8.77 -20.40 16.52
N GLU A 42 -8.64 -21.63 17.01
CA GLU A 42 -9.59 -22.71 16.73
C GLU A 42 -10.78 -22.69 17.71
N SER A 43 -10.52 -22.30 18.96
CA SER A 43 -11.53 -22.27 20.03
C SER A 43 -12.17 -20.89 20.20
N GLU A 44 -13.41 -20.85 20.66
CA GLU A 44 -14.12 -19.60 20.99
C GLU A 44 -13.40 -18.81 22.09
N LYS A 45 -12.85 -19.50 23.09
CA LYS A 45 -12.05 -18.86 24.15
C LYS A 45 -10.76 -18.25 23.62
N GLU A 46 -10.12 -18.91 22.64
CA GLU A 46 -8.92 -18.37 21.99
C GLU A 46 -9.26 -17.16 21.13
N ARG A 47 -10.43 -17.18 20.48
CA ARG A 47 -10.98 -16.06 19.72
C ARG A 47 -11.24 -14.85 20.62
N GLU A 48 -11.85 -15.04 21.79
CA GLU A 48 -12.07 -13.97 22.77
C GLU A 48 -10.76 -13.37 23.29
N LEU A 49 -9.77 -14.21 23.58
CA LEU A 49 -8.44 -13.78 24.02
C LEU A 49 -7.70 -13.02 22.90
N ALA A 50 -7.79 -13.49 21.65
CA ALA A 50 -7.23 -12.81 20.49
C ALA A 50 -7.92 -11.46 20.25
N ALA A 51 -9.25 -11.41 20.28
CA ALA A 51 -10.01 -10.16 20.16
C ALA A 51 -9.57 -9.14 21.22
N LYS A 52 -9.43 -9.58 22.48
CA LYS A 52 -8.95 -8.74 23.58
C LYS A 52 -7.51 -8.26 23.38
N LYS A 53 -6.62 -9.11 22.85
CA LYS A 53 -5.23 -8.75 22.52
C LYS A 53 -5.17 -7.63 21.47
N TYR A 54 -6.07 -7.66 20.49
CA TYR A 54 -6.18 -6.65 19.44
C TYR A 54 -7.08 -5.47 19.82
N GLY A 55 -7.70 -5.46 21.01
CA GLY A 55 -8.61 -4.38 21.42
C GLY A 55 -9.95 -4.35 20.65
N LEU A 56 -10.32 -5.46 20.01
CA LEU A 56 -11.56 -5.61 19.25
C LEU A 56 -12.64 -6.31 20.08
N ALA A 57 -13.91 -6.04 19.77
CA ALA A 57 -15.00 -6.83 20.32
C ALA A 57 -14.97 -8.27 19.75
N PRO A 58 -15.34 -9.30 20.51
CA PRO A 58 -15.39 -10.68 20.01
C PRO A 58 -16.29 -10.86 18.77
N ALA A 59 -17.31 -10.01 18.61
CA ALA A 59 -18.21 -10.02 17.46
C ALA A 59 -17.61 -9.37 16.20
N GLU A 60 -16.69 -8.41 16.37
CA GLU A 60 -16.01 -7.71 15.28
C GLU A 60 -14.72 -8.42 14.88
N TYR A 61 -14.16 -9.22 15.78
CA TYR A 61 -12.97 -10.00 15.51
C TYR A 61 -13.26 -11.16 14.56
N GLN A 62 -12.74 -11.03 13.33
CA GLN A 62 -12.73 -12.07 12.33
C GLN A 62 -11.29 -12.36 11.91
N PRO A 63 -10.74 -13.56 12.13
CA PRO A 63 -9.42 -13.91 11.61
C PRO A 63 -9.47 -14.19 10.09
N TYR A 64 -8.32 -14.10 9.44
CA TYR A 64 -8.14 -14.59 8.07
C TYR A 64 -8.37 -16.12 8.00
N PRO A 65 -8.86 -16.65 6.87
CA PRO A 65 -8.98 -18.10 6.68
C PRO A 65 -7.62 -18.80 6.79
N ASP A 66 -7.60 -20.01 7.34
CA ASP A 66 -6.38 -20.81 7.51
C ASP A 66 -5.99 -21.53 6.22
N ASP A 67 -5.59 -20.76 5.21
CA ASP A 67 -5.15 -21.27 3.91
C ASP A 67 -3.63 -21.53 3.85
N GLY A 68 -2.94 -21.53 5.00
CA GLY A 68 -1.48 -21.67 5.08
C GLY A 68 -0.69 -20.44 4.60
N LEU A 69 -1.36 -19.31 4.34
CA LEU A 69 -0.74 -18.03 3.96
C LEU A 69 0.04 -17.36 5.11
N GLY A 70 -0.14 -17.84 6.35
CA GLY A 70 0.66 -17.41 7.50
C GLY A 70 0.14 -16.20 8.27
N TYR A 71 -1.11 -15.77 8.07
CA TYR A 71 -1.73 -14.66 8.82
C TYR A 71 -1.95 -14.98 10.31
N GLY A 72 -2.17 -16.24 10.67
CA GLY A 72 -2.33 -16.67 12.07
C GLY A 72 -3.59 -16.12 12.73
N ASP A 73 -3.44 -15.47 13.89
CA ASP A 73 -4.53 -14.82 14.65
C ASP A 73 -4.80 -13.36 14.25
N TYR A 74 -4.18 -12.84 13.20
CA TYR A 74 -4.34 -11.45 12.82
C TYR A 74 -5.79 -11.15 12.37
N PRO A 75 -6.41 -10.05 12.85
CA PRO A 75 -7.77 -9.70 12.47
C PRO A 75 -7.83 -9.25 11.01
N LYS A 76 -8.83 -9.76 10.28
CA LYS A 76 -9.22 -9.29 8.96
C LYS A 76 -10.11 -8.06 9.13
N LEU A 77 -9.49 -6.90 8.97
CA LEU A 77 -10.18 -5.62 8.92
C LEU A 77 -10.90 -5.43 7.57
N PRO A 78 -11.89 -4.52 7.49
CA PRO A 78 -12.50 -4.17 6.21
C PRO A 78 -11.47 -3.56 5.25
N ASP A 79 -11.55 -3.96 3.98
CA ASP A 79 -10.72 -3.50 2.86
C ASP A 79 -11.09 -2.06 2.44
N THR A 80 -10.91 -1.12 3.37
CA THR A 80 -11.26 0.29 3.19
C THR A 80 -9.99 1.13 3.13
N PRO A 81 -9.83 2.01 2.12
CA PRO A 81 -8.65 2.87 2.02
C PRO A 81 -8.60 3.88 3.15
N VAL A 82 -7.38 4.28 3.53
CA VAL A 82 -7.16 5.32 4.56
C VAL A 82 -7.81 6.65 4.15
N GLU A 83 -7.90 6.94 2.86
CA GLU A 83 -8.56 8.15 2.34
C GLU A 83 -10.05 8.25 2.71
N ALA A 84 -10.75 7.12 2.89
CA ALA A 84 -12.16 7.08 3.25
C ALA A 84 -12.43 7.42 4.73
N ARG A 85 -11.38 7.53 5.55
CA ARG A 85 -11.51 7.97 6.95
C ARG A 85 -11.80 9.47 7.02
N ASP A 86 -12.48 9.90 8.08
CA ASP A 86 -12.89 11.31 8.26
C ASP A 86 -11.66 12.23 8.37
N PRO A 87 -11.42 13.15 7.42
CA PRO A 87 -10.26 14.03 7.47
C PRO A 87 -10.31 15.07 8.60
N TYR A 88 -11.47 15.31 9.21
CA TYR A 88 -11.65 16.33 10.25
C TYR A 88 -11.49 15.78 11.67
N TYR A 89 -11.46 14.46 11.83
CA TYR A 89 -11.24 13.85 13.13
C TYR A 89 -9.78 14.08 13.59
N PRO A 90 -9.55 14.52 14.84
CA PRO A 90 -8.19 14.77 15.35
C PRO A 90 -7.50 13.46 15.73
N TYR A 91 -6.96 12.76 14.73
CA TYR A 91 -6.19 11.52 14.94
C TYR A 91 -4.87 11.76 15.68
N ASP A 92 -4.42 10.76 16.45
CA ASP A 92 -3.09 10.77 17.07
C ASP A 92 -1.96 10.81 16.02
N PHE A 93 -2.17 10.13 14.89
CA PHE A 93 -1.29 10.18 13.72
C PHE A 93 -2.06 10.74 12.52
N PRO A 94 -2.08 12.09 12.34
CA PRO A 94 -2.83 12.74 11.27
C PRO A 94 -2.41 12.27 9.87
N GLU A 95 -1.12 12.05 9.66
CA GLU A 95 -0.55 11.59 8.38
C GLU A 95 -1.08 10.22 7.93
N LEU A 96 -1.52 9.39 8.88
CA LEU A 96 -2.02 8.04 8.63
C LEU A 96 -3.52 7.91 8.95
N LYS A 97 -4.18 9.01 9.34
CA LYS A 97 -5.56 9.07 9.82
C LYS A 97 -5.90 7.94 10.81
N ARG A 98 -5.03 7.75 11.81
CA ARG A 98 -5.06 6.60 12.74
C ARG A 98 -4.83 7.03 14.19
N ASN A 99 -5.48 6.34 15.13
CA ASN A 99 -5.24 6.50 16.56
C ASN A 99 -4.20 5.53 17.11
N LEU A 100 -3.62 5.87 18.26
CA LEU A 100 -2.77 4.99 19.02
C LEU A 100 -3.59 3.77 19.49
N HIS A 101 -3.00 2.58 19.36
CA HIS A 101 -3.64 1.29 19.66
C HIS A 101 -4.74 0.80 18.71
N ASP A 102 -5.05 1.53 17.63
CA ASP A 102 -5.85 0.96 16.55
C ASP A 102 -5.16 -0.24 15.91
N THR A 103 -5.92 -1.30 15.66
CA THR A 103 -5.46 -2.44 14.86
C THR A 103 -5.13 -1.99 13.44
N LEU A 104 -3.96 -2.38 12.97
CA LEU A 104 -3.53 -2.11 11.60
C LEU A 104 -4.15 -3.14 10.64
N HIS A 105 -4.33 -2.74 9.39
CA HIS A 105 -4.72 -3.67 8.33
C HIS A 105 -3.50 -4.52 7.95
N ALA A 106 -3.69 -5.81 7.62
CA ALA A 106 -2.56 -6.67 7.25
C ALA A 106 -1.78 -6.09 6.05
N GLU A 107 -2.52 -5.51 5.11
CA GLU A 107 -1.99 -4.82 3.92
C GLU A 107 -2.08 -3.28 4.08
N THR A 108 -1.69 -2.74 5.23
CA THR A 108 -1.69 -1.28 5.47
C THR A 108 -0.88 -0.54 4.41
N ASP A 109 0.21 -1.15 3.93
CA ASP A 109 1.04 -0.57 2.87
C ASP A 109 0.29 -0.45 1.55
N PHE A 110 -0.73 -1.27 1.27
CA PHE A 110 -1.48 -1.19 0.02
C PHE A 110 -2.61 -0.14 0.11
N TRP A 111 -3.28 -0.10 1.26
CA TRP A 111 -4.40 0.81 1.54
C TRP A 111 -3.99 2.20 2.04
N SER A 112 -2.70 2.52 1.94
CA SER A 112 -2.17 3.83 2.30
C SER A 112 -2.75 4.93 1.40
N GLU A 113 -2.83 6.15 1.95
CA GLU A 113 -3.47 7.30 1.28
C GLU A 113 -2.79 7.67 -0.06
N ASP A 114 -1.51 7.35 -0.23
CA ASP A 114 -0.73 7.62 -1.44
C ASP A 114 -0.84 6.54 -2.53
N ARG A 115 -1.51 5.42 -2.26
CA ARG A 115 -1.50 4.24 -3.16
C ARG A 115 -2.85 3.92 -3.77
N PHE A 116 -3.64 3.07 -3.11
CA PHE A 116 -4.82 2.48 -3.70
C PHE A 116 -6.08 2.79 -2.89
N GLY A 117 -7.08 3.27 -3.61
CA GLY A 117 -8.42 3.51 -3.11
C GLY A 117 -8.90 4.92 -3.39
N THR A 118 -10.16 5.14 -3.07
CA THR A 118 -10.83 6.43 -3.14
C THR A 118 -11.91 6.43 -2.08
N SER A 119 -12.12 7.57 -1.43
CA SER A 119 -13.21 7.75 -0.45
C SER A 119 -14.59 7.77 -1.09
N ASP A 120 -14.69 8.40 -2.26
CA ASP A 120 -15.94 8.62 -2.97
C ASP A 120 -16.38 7.43 -3.83
N PRO A 121 -17.69 7.10 -3.85
CA PRO A 121 -18.20 6.12 -4.78
C PRO A 121 -18.03 6.61 -6.23
N LEU A 122 -17.74 5.69 -7.14
CA LEU A 122 -17.63 6.05 -8.55
C LEU A 122 -18.95 6.64 -9.07
N ARG A 123 -18.87 7.81 -9.72
CA ARG A 123 -20.02 8.48 -10.32
C ARG A 123 -20.74 7.62 -11.38
N TYR A 124 -19.98 6.85 -12.14
CA TYR A 124 -20.49 5.89 -13.12
C TYR A 124 -19.89 4.50 -12.85
N SER A 125 -20.52 3.45 -13.37
CA SER A 125 -19.96 2.10 -13.26
C SER A 125 -18.57 2.04 -13.90
N MET A 126 -17.66 1.27 -13.30
CA MET A 126 -16.31 1.01 -13.82
C MET A 126 -16.35 0.53 -15.28
N LYS A 127 -17.37 -0.25 -15.65
CA LYS A 127 -17.59 -0.72 -17.03
C LYS A 127 -17.78 0.43 -18.02
N THR A 128 -18.46 1.49 -17.62
CA THR A 128 -18.69 2.68 -18.46
C THR A 128 -17.39 3.43 -18.72
N TYR A 129 -16.54 3.59 -17.70
CA TYR A 129 -15.23 4.22 -17.86
C TYR A 129 -14.33 3.41 -18.80
N TRP A 130 -14.26 2.09 -18.62
CA TRP A 130 -13.50 1.21 -19.52
C TRP A 130 -14.01 1.23 -20.95
N LEU A 131 -15.34 1.18 -21.13
CA LEU A 131 -15.94 1.24 -22.46
C LEU A 131 -15.63 2.57 -23.16
N ALA A 132 -15.72 3.69 -22.45
CA ALA A 132 -15.38 4.99 -23.01
C ALA A 132 -13.89 5.07 -23.38
N PHE A 133 -13.00 4.67 -22.47
CA PHE A 133 -11.56 4.68 -22.71
C PHE A 133 -11.16 3.78 -23.88
N LEU A 134 -11.54 2.50 -23.84
CA LEU A 134 -11.22 1.54 -24.90
C LEU A 134 -11.92 1.89 -26.21
N GLY A 135 -13.13 2.45 -26.16
CA GLY A 135 -13.84 2.94 -27.34
C GLY A 135 -13.09 4.06 -28.05
N VAL A 136 -12.61 5.06 -27.31
CA VAL A 136 -11.80 6.15 -27.88
C VAL A 136 -10.47 5.62 -28.41
N MET A 137 -9.75 4.80 -27.63
CA MET A 137 -8.45 4.27 -28.06
C MET A 137 -8.57 3.40 -29.31
N THR A 138 -9.56 2.52 -29.35
CA THR A 138 -9.82 1.65 -30.50
C THR A 138 -10.31 2.46 -31.69
N GLY A 139 -11.15 3.48 -31.46
CA GLY A 139 -11.60 4.40 -32.51
C GLY A 139 -10.44 5.16 -33.15
N CYS A 140 -9.54 5.73 -32.34
CA CYS A 140 -8.33 6.38 -32.83
C CYS A 140 -7.43 5.42 -33.61
N PHE A 141 -7.25 4.19 -33.12
CA PHE A 141 -6.46 3.17 -33.82
C PHE A 141 -7.09 2.75 -35.15
N ALA A 142 -8.41 2.54 -35.18
CA ALA A 142 -9.14 2.20 -36.40
C ALA A 142 -9.07 3.33 -37.44
N LEU A 143 -9.23 4.59 -37.00
CA LEU A 143 -9.08 5.76 -37.87
C LEU A 143 -7.66 5.86 -38.41
N TYR A 144 -6.64 5.64 -37.59
CA TYR A 144 -5.24 5.64 -38.02
C TYR A 144 -4.99 4.60 -39.12
N TYR A 145 -5.47 3.37 -38.92
CA TYR A 145 -5.35 2.31 -39.91
C TYR A 145 -6.11 2.62 -41.20
N TRP A 146 -7.32 3.14 -41.09
CA TRP A 146 -8.13 3.50 -42.26
C TRP A 146 -7.55 4.67 -43.07
N LEU A 147 -6.97 5.68 -42.39
CA LEU A 147 -6.31 6.81 -43.03
C LEU A 147 -4.95 6.45 -43.64
N GLU A 148 -4.47 5.22 -43.46
CA GLU A 148 -3.19 4.80 -44.02
C GLU A 148 -3.19 4.81 -45.56
N ASP A 149 -4.33 4.53 -46.18
CA ASP A 149 -4.51 4.61 -47.65
C ASP A 149 -4.59 6.06 -48.15
N TYR A 150 -4.88 7.02 -47.26
CA TYR A 150 -5.10 8.44 -47.58
C TYR A 150 -4.02 9.35 -46.97
N LYS A 151 -2.75 8.96 -47.14
CA LYS A 151 -1.61 9.76 -46.65
C LYS A 151 -1.52 11.08 -47.39
N MET A 152 -1.65 12.18 -46.66
CA MET A 152 -1.33 13.51 -47.19
C MET A 152 0.18 13.63 -47.40
N PHE A 153 0.59 13.83 -48.64
CA PHE A 153 1.98 14.14 -48.99
C PHE A 153 2.08 15.57 -49.50
N ARG A 154 3.27 16.16 -49.35
CA ARG A 154 3.58 17.44 -49.99
C ARG A 154 3.91 17.16 -51.46
N PRO A 155 3.38 17.93 -52.43
CA PRO A 155 3.67 17.74 -53.86
C PRO A 155 5.08 18.24 -54.19
N VAL A 156 6.09 17.61 -53.60
CA VAL A 156 7.52 17.86 -53.79
C VAL A 156 8.18 16.56 -54.23
N LEU A 157 9.21 16.69 -55.08
CA LEU A 157 10.03 15.55 -55.45
C LEU A 157 10.72 14.94 -54.21
N ALA A 158 11.04 13.66 -54.31
CA ALA A 158 11.87 12.99 -53.32
C ALA A 158 13.19 13.77 -53.14
N LYS A 159 13.64 13.87 -51.89
CA LYS A 159 14.86 14.57 -51.54
C LYS A 159 16.04 13.97 -52.30
N GLN A 160 16.74 14.79 -53.06
CA GLN A 160 17.94 14.39 -53.79
C GLN A 160 19.15 14.41 -52.85
N TYR A 161 19.96 13.36 -52.89
CA TYR A 161 21.19 13.24 -52.14
C TYR A 161 22.38 13.15 -53.11
N PRO A 162 23.49 13.88 -52.87
CA PRO A 162 24.69 13.72 -53.69
C PRO A 162 25.27 12.30 -53.53
N TYR A 163 25.91 11.77 -54.58
CA TYR A 163 26.61 10.47 -54.63
C TYR A 163 25.78 9.18 -54.77
N GLU A 164 24.46 9.23 -55.00
CA GLU A 164 23.64 8.02 -55.21
C GLU A 164 23.76 7.37 -56.62
N GLY A 165 24.72 7.81 -57.45
CA GLY A 165 24.90 7.32 -58.82
C GLY A 165 23.72 7.65 -59.76
N LYS A 166 22.75 8.45 -59.30
CA LYS A 166 21.60 8.91 -60.09
C LYS A 166 21.87 10.33 -60.58
N GLN A 167 21.65 10.55 -61.87
CA GLN A 167 21.75 11.88 -62.45
C GLN A 167 20.53 12.70 -62.05
N HIS A 168 20.75 13.75 -61.27
CA HIS A 168 19.68 14.59 -60.71
C HIS A 168 19.34 15.80 -61.60
N TYR A 169 20.22 16.12 -62.56
CA TYR A 169 20.09 17.29 -63.43
C TYR A 169 20.34 16.94 -64.90
N THR A 170 19.56 17.53 -65.79
CA THR A 170 19.63 17.31 -67.25
C THR A 170 20.88 17.90 -67.91
N PHE A 171 21.59 18.82 -67.25
CA PHE A 171 22.83 19.41 -67.75
C PHE A 171 24.09 18.54 -67.56
N ASP A 172 24.02 17.48 -66.75
CA ASP A 172 25.14 16.56 -66.52
C ASP A 172 25.23 15.42 -67.56
N ALA A 173 24.41 15.44 -68.62
CA ALA A 173 24.47 14.45 -69.68
C ALA A 173 25.75 14.69 -70.51
N LYS A 174 26.82 13.95 -70.21
CA LYS A 174 28.00 13.89 -71.07
C LYS A 174 27.58 13.35 -72.45
N LYS A 175 27.86 14.11 -73.51
CA LYS A 175 27.92 13.62 -74.89
C LYS A 175 28.92 12.47 -75.00
#